data_AF-A0A1F9B7T1-F1
#
_entry.id   AF-A0A1F9B7T1-F1
#
_cell.length_a   1.000
_cell.length_b   1.000
_cell.length_c   1.000
_cell.angle_alpha   90.00
_cell.angle_beta   90.00
_cell.angle_gamma   90.00
#
_symmetry.space_group_name_H-M   'P 1'
#
loop_
_entity.id
_entity.type
_entity.pdbx_description
1 polymer ?
#
loop_
_entity_poly.entity_id
_entity_poly.type
_entity_poly.pdbx_seq_one_letter_code
_entity_poly.pdbx_strand_id
1 'polypeptide(L)'
;MEEPLSCLRCGKCCFVDLTAYAREEDYDRWRAEKRYDILSIIEYRHLVWAGDRMISTETGDYPRECPFLYNVGKELRCSIYETRPLVCREYQPGSSELCPQWKINRLNKK
;
A
#
# COMPACT_ATOMS: atom_id res chain seq x y z
N MET A 1 15.69 17.56 -18.24
CA MET A 1 14.69 16.54 -17.86
C MET A 1 15.19 15.93 -16.57
N GLU A 2 14.40 15.97 -15.50
CA GLU A 2 14.75 15.27 -14.26
C GLU A 2 14.63 13.76 -14.47
N GLU A 3 15.56 12.98 -13.93
CA GLU A 3 15.48 11.52 -13.96
C GLU A 3 14.30 11.03 -13.11
N PRO A 4 13.55 10.00 -13.55
CA PRO A 4 12.43 9.47 -12.78
C PRO A 4 12.91 8.88 -11.45
N LEU A 5 12.26 9.28 -10.35
CA LEU A 5 12.56 8.75 -9.02
C LEU A 5 12.24 7.26 -8.94
N SER A 6 13.16 6.49 -8.35
CA SER A 6 12.96 5.06 -8.11
C SER A 6 12.43 4.79 -6.70
N CYS A 7 11.69 3.69 -6.52
CA CYS A 7 11.11 3.34 -5.23
C CYS A 7 12.20 2.83 -4.27
N LEU A 8 12.39 3.51 -3.13
CA LEU A 8 13.38 3.11 -2.09
C LEU A 8 13.00 1.85 -1.30
N ARG A 9 11.83 1.24 -1.56
CA ARG A 9 11.29 0.09 -0.81
C ARG A 9 11.23 0.33 0.71
N CYS A 10 11.01 1.58 1.14
CA CYS A 10 11.08 2.02 2.54
C CYS A 10 9.85 1.70 3.41
N GLY A 11 8.80 1.10 2.85
CA GLY A 11 7.58 0.75 3.58
C GLY A 11 6.68 1.91 4.01
N LYS A 12 7.07 3.18 3.86
CA LYS A 12 6.28 4.33 4.37
C LYS A 12 4.85 4.42 3.79
N CYS A 13 4.67 4.11 2.50
CA CYS A 13 3.34 4.11 1.89
C CYS A 13 2.42 3.00 2.43
N CYS A 14 2.95 2.01 3.16
CA CYS A 14 2.16 0.96 3.77
C CYS A 14 1.42 1.42 5.04
N PHE A 15 1.77 2.57 5.63
CA PHE A 15 1.07 3.13 6.79
C PHE A 15 -0.33 3.70 6.49
N VAL A 16 -0.75 3.71 5.23
CA VAL A 16 -2.11 4.12 4.85
C VAL A 16 -2.88 3.00 4.15
N ASP A 17 -2.37 1.77 4.25
CA ASP A 17 -2.95 0.55 3.69
C ASP A 17 -3.53 0.70 2.27
N LEU A 18 -2.70 1.14 1.32
CA LEU A 18 -3.09 1.17 -0.09
C LEU A 18 -3.58 -0.21 -0.60
N THR A 19 -3.21 -1.30 0.05
CA THR A 19 -3.64 -2.66 -0.35
C THR A 19 -5.13 -2.90 -0.10
N ALA A 20 -5.79 -2.14 0.78
CA ALA A 20 -7.25 -2.17 0.92
C ALA A 20 -7.99 -1.79 -0.38
N TYR A 21 -7.31 -1.11 -1.31
CA TYR A 21 -7.84 -0.69 -2.61
C TYR A 21 -7.43 -1.65 -3.76
N ALA A 22 -6.98 -2.87 -3.43
CA ALA A 22 -6.72 -3.90 -4.43
C ALA A 22 -7.98 -4.17 -5.25
N ARG A 23 -7.83 -4.29 -6.57
CA ARG A 23 -8.94 -4.51 -7.50
C ARG A 23 -9.09 -6.00 -7.81
N GLU A 24 -10.22 -6.39 -8.40
CA GLU A 24 -10.51 -7.80 -8.75
C GLU A 24 -9.37 -8.45 -9.55
N GLU A 25 -8.73 -7.70 -10.46
CA GLU A 25 -7.62 -8.18 -11.27
C GLU A 25 -6.37 -8.53 -10.44
N ASP A 26 -6.17 -7.88 -9.28
CA ASP A 26 -5.12 -8.25 -8.34
C ASP A 26 -5.43 -9.58 -7.66
N TYR A 27 -6.69 -9.80 -7.27
CA TYR A 27 -7.14 -11.08 -6.69
C TYR A 27 -7.05 -12.22 -7.70
N ASP A 28 -7.48 -12.00 -8.94
CA ASP A 28 -7.37 -12.98 -10.03
C ASP A 28 -5.90 -13.36 -10.29
N ARG A 29 -5.02 -12.35 -10.33
CA ARG A 29 -3.58 -12.60 -10.48
C ARG A 29 -3.04 -13.42 -9.30
N TRP A 30 -3.33 -13.05 -8.06
CA TRP A 30 -2.86 -13.80 -6.89
C TRP A 30 -3.41 -15.23 -6.86
N ARG A 31 -4.64 -15.46 -7.32
CA ARG A 31 -5.20 -16.82 -7.51
C ARG A 31 -4.40 -17.60 -8.55
N ALA A 32 -4.11 -17.01 -9.71
CA ALA A 32 -3.33 -17.65 -10.78
C ALA A 32 -1.89 -17.96 -10.34
N GLU A 33 -1.27 -17.08 -9.57
CA GLU A 33 0.07 -17.25 -8.99
C GLU A 33 0.10 -18.17 -7.75
N LYS A 34 -1.05 -18.69 -7.32
CA LYS A 34 -1.21 -19.54 -6.13
C LYS A 34 -0.71 -18.86 -4.84
N ARG A 35 -0.85 -17.53 -4.77
CA ARG A 35 -0.51 -16.70 -3.59
C ARG A 35 -1.62 -16.70 -2.56
N TYR A 36 -1.99 -17.89 -2.08
CA TYR A 36 -3.01 -18.06 -1.05
C TYR A 36 -2.59 -17.42 0.28
N ASP A 37 -1.29 -17.28 0.53
CA ASP A 37 -0.74 -16.52 1.66
C ASP A 37 -1.24 -15.08 1.68
N ILE A 38 -1.34 -14.43 0.51
CA ILE A 38 -1.86 -13.06 0.38
C ILE A 38 -3.37 -13.05 0.52
N LEU A 39 -4.06 -13.95 -0.20
CA LEU A 39 -5.51 -14.00 -0.25
C LEU A 39 -6.12 -14.23 1.13
N SER A 40 -5.61 -15.21 1.88
CA SER A 40 -6.10 -15.50 3.23
C SER A 40 -5.92 -14.33 4.20
N ILE A 41 -4.82 -13.56 4.08
CA ILE A 41 -4.60 -12.36 4.90
C ILE A 41 -5.64 -11.28 4.56
N ILE A 42 -5.97 -11.08 3.29
CA ILE A 42 -6.92 -10.04 2.89
C ILE A 42 -8.35 -10.44 3.29
N GLU A 43 -8.72 -11.69 3.05
CA GLU A 43 -10.04 -12.24 3.41
C GLU A 43 -10.30 -12.15 4.92
N TYR A 44 -9.30 -12.46 5.76
CA TYR A 44 -9.39 -12.39 7.22
C TYR A 44 -9.68 -10.97 7.74
N ARG A 45 -9.43 -9.91 6.96
CA ARG A 45 -9.63 -8.53 7.43
C ARG A 45 -11.08 -8.08 7.32
N HIS A 46 -11.89 -8.78 6.53
CA HIS A 46 -13.31 -8.48 6.32
C HIS A 46 -13.58 -7.00 6.03
N LEU A 47 -12.73 -6.38 5.19
CA LEU A 47 -12.86 -4.95 4.86
C LEU A 47 -13.98 -4.73 3.85
N VAL A 48 -14.88 -3.81 4.17
CA VAL A 48 -15.97 -3.36 3.30
C VAL A 48 -15.97 -1.85 3.16
N TRP A 49 -16.47 -1.36 2.03
CA TRP A 49 -16.71 0.06 1.83
C TRP A 49 -17.88 0.55 2.70
N ALA A 50 -17.61 1.52 3.57
CA ALA A 50 -18.60 2.23 4.37
C ALA A 50 -18.52 3.72 4.06
N GLY A 51 -19.25 4.13 3.02
CA GLY A 51 -19.22 5.51 2.53
C GLY A 51 -17.88 5.86 1.89
N ASP A 52 -17.09 6.69 2.57
CA ASP A 52 -15.82 7.24 2.07
C ASP A 52 -14.57 6.45 2.48
N ARG A 53 -14.74 5.37 3.26
CA ARG A 53 -13.62 4.62 3.84
C ARG A 53 -13.89 3.12 3.87
N MET A 54 -12.81 2.35 4.00
CA MET A 54 -12.87 0.91 4.29
C MET A 54 -12.93 0.68 5.80
N ILE A 55 -13.81 -0.21 6.25
CA ILE A 55 -13.91 -0.66 7.65
C ILE A 55 -13.92 -2.18 7.72
N SER A 56 -13.38 -2.75 8.80
CA SER A 56 -13.58 -4.17 9.09
C SER A 56 -14.99 -4.40 9.62
N THR A 57 -15.72 -5.36 9.06
CA THR A 57 -17.05 -5.74 9.59
C THR A 57 -16.98 -6.47 10.93
N GLU A 58 -15.80 -6.98 11.32
CA GLU A 58 -15.60 -7.70 12.58
C GLU A 58 -15.36 -6.73 13.73
N THR A 59 -14.47 -5.75 13.55
CA THR A 59 -14.08 -4.81 14.61
C THR A 59 -14.76 -3.45 14.51
N GLY A 60 -15.26 -3.08 13.34
CA GLY A 60 -15.75 -1.72 13.04
C GLY A 60 -14.64 -0.69 12.82
N ASP A 61 -13.37 -1.08 12.95
CA ASP A 61 -12.22 -0.18 12.79
C ASP A 61 -11.82 -0.02 11.31
N TYR A 62 -11.22 1.13 10.99
CA TYR A 62 -10.53 1.33 9.72
C TYR A 62 -9.10 0.75 9.78
N PRO A 63 -8.55 0.27 8.66
CA PRO A 63 -7.21 -0.28 8.63
C PRO A 63 -6.16 0.81 8.88
N ARG A 64 -5.36 0.65 9.94
CA ARG A 64 -4.28 1.60 10.29
C ARG A 64 -3.03 1.43 9.47
N GLU A 65 -2.69 0.19 9.12
CA GLU A 65 -1.50 -0.13 8.31
C GLU A 65 -1.75 -1.36 7.44
N CYS A 66 -0.92 -1.49 6.41
CA CYS A 66 -0.96 -2.61 5.50
C CYS A 66 -0.51 -3.89 6.24
N PRO A 67 -1.25 -5.01 6.12
CA PRO A 67 -0.90 -6.26 6.78
C PRO A 67 0.40 -6.88 6.23
N PHE A 68 0.87 -6.41 5.07
CA PHE A 68 2.12 -6.85 4.45
C PHE A 68 3.32 -5.96 4.81
N LEU A 69 3.12 -4.98 5.69
CA LEU A 69 4.21 -4.21 6.29
C LEU A 69 4.90 -5.07 7.35
N TYR A 70 6.21 -5.20 7.25
CA TYR A 70 6.99 -5.94 8.24
C TYR A 70 8.31 -5.23 8.56
N ASN A 71 8.80 -5.47 9.77
CA ASN A 71 10.05 -4.91 10.26
C ASN A 71 11.23 -5.83 9.94
N VAL A 72 12.31 -5.26 9.40
CA VAL A 72 13.61 -5.88 9.22
C VAL A 72 14.63 -5.06 10.03
N GLY A 73 14.77 -5.40 11.31
CA GLY A 73 15.58 -4.61 12.23
C GLY A 73 15.00 -3.21 12.44
N LYS A 74 15.71 -2.18 11.96
CA LYS A 74 15.26 -0.77 12.02
C LYS A 74 14.54 -0.31 10.75
N GLU A 75 14.43 -1.17 9.75
CA GLU A 75 13.84 -0.85 8.46
C GLU A 75 12.44 -1.44 8.31
N LEU A 76 11.57 -0.73 7.60
CA LEU A 76 10.24 -1.19 7.21
C LEU A 76 10.28 -1.65 5.77
N ARG A 77 9.72 -2.82 5.51
CA ARG A 77 9.68 -3.43 4.18
C ARG A 77 8.28 -3.96 3.87
N CYS A 78 7.97 -4.09 2.58
CA CYS A 78 6.73 -4.72 2.10
C CYS A 78 7.03 -6.16 1.72
N SER A 79 6.38 -7.13 2.35
CA SER A 79 6.68 -8.57 2.16
C SER A 79 6.27 -9.07 0.78
N ILE A 80 5.30 -8.41 0.16
CA ILE A 80 4.78 -8.76 -1.17
C ILE A 80 5.30 -7.84 -2.26
N TYR A 81 6.45 -7.16 -2.07
CA TYR A 81 6.91 -6.08 -2.96
C TYR A 81 6.84 -6.41 -4.45
N GLU A 82 7.26 -7.61 -4.85
CA GLU A 82 7.29 -8.02 -6.26
C GLU A 82 5.89 -8.28 -6.85
N THR A 83 4.91 -8.65 -6.02
CA THR A 83 3.52 -8.94 -6.44
C THR A 83 2.48 -7.97 -5.87
N ARG A 84 2.92 -6.77 -5.46
CA ARG A 84 2.05 -5.71 -4.90
C ARG A 84 0.84 -5.45 -5.81
N PRO A 85 -0.32 -5.06 -5.26
CA PRO A 85 -1.49 -4.73 -6.08
C PRO A 85 -1.23 -3.54 -7.00
N LEU A 86 -2.07 -3.37 -8.01
CA LEU A 86 -1.89 -2.35 -9.05
C LEU A 86 -1.78 -0.94 -8.47
N VAL A 87 -2.64 -0.58 -7.52
CA VAL A 87 -2.63 0.72 -6.82
C VAL A 87 -1.26 1.02 -6.17
N CYS A 88 -0.58 0.00 -5.65
CA CYS A 88 0.75 0.12 -5.06
C CYS A 88 1.87 0.21 -6.11
N ARG A 89 1.68 -0.35 -7.31
CA ARG A 89 2.62 -0.25 -8.43
C ARG A 89 2.52 1.08 -9.16
N GLU A 90 1.32 1.61 -9.27
CA GLU A 90 1.04 2.92 -9.89
C GLU A 90 1.45 4.09 -9.00
N TYR A 91 1.67 3.86 -7.69
CA TYR A 91 2.16 4.88 -6.78
C TYR A 91 3.57 5.35 -7.15
N GLN A 92 3.65 6.54 -7.76
CA GLN A 92 4.90 7.13 -8.23
C GLN A 92 5.75 7.64 -7.05
N PRO A 93 7.05 7.30 -6.96
CA PRO A 93 7.91 7.83 -5.91
C PRO A 93 7.97 9.37 -5.97
N GLY A 94 7.79 10.02 -4.82
CA GLY A 94 7.78 11.48 -4.70
C GLY A 94 6.47 12.16 -5.10
N SER A 95 5.40 11.41 -5.42
CA SER A 95 4.10 11.98 -5.81
C SER A 95 3.26 12.52 -4.65
N SER A 96 3.53 12.12 -3.40
CA SER A 96 2.77 12.57 -2.22
C SER A 96 3.61 12.57 -0.95
N GLU A 97 3.13 13.24 0.08
CA GLU A 97 3.77 13.40 1.40
C GLU A 97 4.13 12.07 2.09
N LEU A 98 3.50 10.97 1.67
CA LEU A 98 3.79 9.62 2.16
C LEU A 98 5.19 9.14 1.73
N CYS A 99 5.70 9.64 0.61
CA CYS A 99 7.00 9.25 0.08
C CYS A 99 8.11 10.10 0.72
N PRO A 100 9.21 9.50 1.22
CA PRO A 100 10.34 10.29 1.74
C PRO A 100 11.07 11.09 0.66
N GLN A 101 10.83 10.79 -0.61
CA GLN A 101 11.38 11.53 -1.75
C GLN A 101 10.46 12.69 -2.18
N TRP A 102 9.32 12.89 -1.51
CA TRP A 102 8.46 14.04 -1.77
C TRP A 102 9.18 15.31 -1.35
N LYS A 103 9.41 16.18 -2.32
CA LYS A 103 9.94 17.51 -2.09
C LYS A 103 8.74 18.45 -2.08
N ILE A 104 8.45 19.07 -0.93
CA ILE A 104 7.69 20.32 -0.93
C ILE A 104 8.49 21.28 -1.80
N ASN A 105 8.03 21.54 -3.02
CA ASN A 105 8.37 22.79 -3.65
C ASN A 105 7.95 23.86 -2.65
N ARG A 106 8.91 24.53 -2.01
CA ARG A 106 8.71 25.79 -1.26
C ARG A 106 8.33 26.91 -2.24
N LEU A 107 7.40 26.64 -3.16
CA LEU A 107 6.81 27.62 -4.04
C LEU A 107 5.59 28.15 -3.28
N ASN A 108 5.73 29.41 -2.86
CA ASN A 108 4.74 30.30 -2.24
C ASN A 108 4.71 30.35 -0.70
N LYS A 109 5.79 30.87 -0.11
CA LYS A 109 5.69 31.93 0.90
C LYS A 109 6.73 33.01 0.59
N LYS A 110 6.39 33.89 -0.35
CA LYS A 110 6.86 35.28 -0.31
C LYS A 110 5.85 36.06 0.52
#